data_AF-A0AAU5S3C6-F1
#
_entry.id   AF-A0AAU5S3C6-F1
#
_cell.length_a   1.000
_cell.length_b   1.000
_cell.length_c   1.000
_cell.angle_alpha   90.00
_cell.angle_beta   90.00
_cell.angle_gamma   90.00
#
_symmetry.space_group_name_H-M   'P 1'
#
loop_
_entity.id
_entity.type
_entity.pdbx_description
1 polymer ?
#
loop_
_entity_poly.entity_id
_entity_poly.type
_entity_poly.pdbx_seq_one_letter_code
_entity_poly.pdbx_strand_id
1 'polypeptide(L)'
;MMTTKDSRSRSGAVRAAGRRGIRASMVGAVLVGAAVVAVSTACGVDLRDRECTSNEYPVQAVGPEGGGQCVTKGKEPPAGTVRYPKGQVPKRVGDKWDLYWQDHGLDANGKLIKK
;
A
#
# COMPACT_ATOMS: atom_id res chain seq x y z
N MET A 1 -28.77 -10.11 -47.48
CA MET A 1 -28.61 -10.77 -48.79
C MET A 1 -27.37 -10.19 -49.46
N MET A 2 -26.39 -11.05 -49.71
CA MET A 2 -25.17 -10.78 -50.47
C MET A 2 -25.48 -10.65 -51.96
N THR A 3 -24.79 -9.74 -52.65
CA THR A 3 -24.42 -9.73 -54.09
C THR A 3 -23.60 -8.45 -54.30
N THR A 4 -22.48 -8.33 -55.03
CA THR A 4 -21.62 -9.15 -55.89
C THR A 4 -20.37 -8.25 -56.12
N LYS A 5 -19.14 -8.72 -56.38
CA LYS A 5 -18.62 -9.14 -57.71
C LYS A 5 -17.10 -9.35 -57.47
N ASP A 6 -16.53 -10.56 -57.52
CA ASP A 6 -16.01 -11.27 -58.70
C ASP A 6 -15.32 -10.33 -59.73
N SER A 7 -14.14 -10.57 -60.31
CA SER A 7 -13.38 -11.80 -60.55
C SER A 7 -12.04 -11.44 -61.24
N ARG A 8 -11.01 -12.30 -61.06
CA ARG A 8 -9.99 -12.71 -62.07
C ARG A 8 -8.95 -11.67 -62.56
N SER A 9 -7.70 -12.01 -62.95
CA SER A 9 -6.97 -13.29 -63.05
C SER A 9 -5.53 -13.03 -63.56
N ARG A 10 -4.54 -13.62 -62.85
CA ARG A 10 -3.33 -14.36 -63.31
C ARG A 10 -2.15 -13.68 -64.05
N SER A 11 -1.00 -14.29 -63.74
CA SER A 11 0.26 -14.41 -64.49
C SER A 11 1.28 -13.31 -64.19
N GLY A 12 2.54 -13.56 -63.85
CA GLY A 12 3.30 -14.80 -63.72
C GLY A 12 4.79 -14.47 -63.56
N ALA A 13 5.46 -15.21 -62.67
CA ALA A 13 6.86 -15.64 -62.65
C ALA A 13 8.08 -14.66 -62.66
N VAL A 14 8.75 -14.63 -61.49
CA VAL A 14 10.18 -14.92 -61.18
C VAL A 14 11.30 -14.43 -62.13
N ARG A 15 12.24 -13.61 -61.61
CA ARG A 15 13.64 -14.02 -61.35
C ARG A 15 14.48 -12.97 -60.61
N ALA A 16 15.38 -13.52 -59.81
CA ALA A 16 16.24 -12.88 -58.82
C ALA A 16 17.40 -12.07 -59.42
N ALA A 17 17.91 -11.10 -58.65
CA ALA A 17 19.30 -11.02 -58.17
C ALA A 17 19.67 -9.57 -57.89
N GLY A 18 20.24 -9.29 -56.72
CA GLY A 18 20.88 -8.01 -56.46
C GLY A 18 21.10 -7.67 -55.00
N ARG A 19 21.85 -8.49 -54.26
CA ARG A 19 22.53 -7.97 -53.06
C ARG A 19 23.59 -6.98 -53.54
N ARG A 20 23.47 -5.71 -53.18
CA ARG A 20 24.59 -4.76 -53.11
C ARG A 20 24.15 -3.61 -52.20
N GLY A 21 24.79 -3.56 -51.03
CA GLY A 21 24.34 -2.77 -49.90
C GLY A 21 24.47 -1.27 -50.10
N ILE A 22 23.66 -0.53 -49.35
CA ILE A 22 24.01 0.79 -48.87
C ILE A 22 23.75 0.73 -47.36
N ARG A 23 24.84 0.64 -46.60
CA ARG A 23 24.85 0.90 -45.16
C ARG A 23 24.47 2.35 -44.98
N ALA A 24 23.21 2.63 -44.65
CA ALA A 24 22.79 3.93 -44.15
C ALA A 24 22.56 3.79 -42.64
N SER A 25 23.66 3.97 -41.90
CA SER A 25 23.60 4.37 -40.50
C SER A 25 22.76 5.63 -40.38
N MET A 26 21.79 5.66 -39.47
CA MET A 26 21.56 6.84 -38.62
C MET A 26 20.63 6.48 -37.45
N VAL A 27 21.27 6.32 -36.30
CA VAL A 27 20.88 6.91 -35.01
C VAL A 27 19.48 6.58 -34.48
N GLY A 28 19.47 5.70 -33.47
CA GLY A 28 18.30 5.45 -32.63
C GLY A 28 17.86 6.70 -31.87
N ALA A 29 16.55 6.88 -31.75
CA ALA A 29 15.94 7.83 -30.84
C ALA A 29 15.47 7.07 -29.59
N VAL A 30 16.33 6.97 -28.58
CA VAL A 30 15.92 6.59 -27.23
C VAL A 30 15.41 7.86 -26.57
N LEU A 31 14.09 8.01 -26.47
CA LEU A 31 13.48 9.07 -25.67
C LEU A 31 13.64 8.68 -24.20
N VAL A 32 14.63 9.29 -23.55
CA VAL A 32 14.86 9.23 -22.10
C VAL A 32 13.72 9.97 -21.40
N GLY A 33 12.73 9.24 -20.92
CA GLY A 33 11.67 9.77 -20.06
C GLY A 33 12.11 9.73 -18.60
N ALA A 34 12.88 10.71 -18.14
CA ALA A 34 13.17 10.89 -16.72
C ALA A 34 12.30 12.02 -16.15
N ALA A 35 11.05 11.71 -15.78
CA ALA A 35 10.25 12.59 -14.95
C ALA A 35 10.49 12.22 -13.48
N VAL A 36 11.43 12.91 -12.84
CA VAL A 36 11.64 12.85 -11.39
C VAL A 36 10.50 13.61 -10.72
N VAL A 37 9.53 12.89 -10.16
CA VAL A 37 8.53 13.52 -9.29
C VAL A 37 9.12 13.57 -7.87
N ALA A 38 9.85 14.64 -7.58
CA ALA A 38 10.24 14.99 -6.22
C ALA A 38 9.00 15.59 -5.52
N VAL A 39 8.20 14.75 -4.85
CA VAL A 39 7.14 15.25 -3.96
C VAL A 39 7.78 15.72 -2.66
N SER A 40 7.69 17.02 -2.43
CA SER A 40 8.11 17.74 -1.24
C SER A 40 7.38 17.22 0.01
N THR A 41 8.09 16.55 0.91
CA THR A 41 7.62 16.16 2.25
C THR A 41 7.63 17.37 3.21
N ALA A 42 6.98 18.48 2.82
CA ALA A 42 6.88 19.68 3.67
C ALA A 42 5.59 19.73 4.51
N CYS A 43 4.64 18.83 4.27
CA CYS A 43 3.55 18.53 5.20
C CYS A 43 3.76 17.09 5.69
N GLY A 44 3.89 16.90 7.01
CA GLY A 44 4.02 15.58 7.63
C GLY A 44 2.73 14.76 7.47
N VAL A 45 2.51 14.23 6.27
CA VAL A 45 1.50 13.22 6.01
C VAL A 45 2.02 11.91 6.60
N ASP A 46 1.61 11.61 7.82
CA ASP A 46 1.79 10.27 8.37
C ASP A 46 0.92 9.32 7.53
N LEU A 47 1.56 8.40 6.80
CA LEU A 47 0.91 7.46 5.87
C LEU A 47 0.51 6.14 6.53
N ARG A 48 0.72 5.99 7.84
CA ARG A 48 0.52 4.72 8.55
C ARG A 48 -0.96 4.42 8.71
N ASP A 49 -1.37 3.19 8.84
CA ASP A 49 -2.77 2.90 9.12
C ASP A 49 -3.18 3.35 10.52
N ARG A 50 -4.47 3.60 10.73
CA ARG A 50 -5.02 3.87 12.06
C ARG A 50 -5.12 2.57 12.84
N GLU A 51 -4.82 2.63 14.13
CA GLU A 51 -4.94 1.49 15.03
C GLU A 51 -6.39 0.98 15.08
N CYS A 52 -7.32 1.92 15.23
CA CYS A 52 -8.75 1.67 15.19
C CYS A 52 -9.44 2.64 14.23
N THR A 53 -10.61 2.23 13.75
CA THR A 53 -11.43 3.07 12.89
C THR A 53 -11.88 4.37 13.59
N SER A 54 -12.41 5.31 12.82
CA SER A 54 -12.90 6.60 13.35
C SER A 54 -13.93 6.50 14.47
N ASN A 55 -14.70 5.41 14.49
CA ASN A 55 -15.81 5.21 15.42
C ASN A 55 -15.45 4.28 16.59
N GLU A 56 -14.17 3.93 16.72
CA GLU A 56 -13.67 3.02 17.75
C GLU A 56 -12.57 3.68 18.60
N TYR A 57 -12.25 3.05 19.71
CA TYR A 57 -11.12 3.36 20.56
C TYR A 57 -10.38 2.08 20.95
N PRO A 58 -9.05 2.11 21.09
CA PRO A 58 -8.28 0.93 21.43
C PRO A 58 -8.35 0.65 22.95
N VAL A 59 -8.32 -0.63 23.30
CA VAL A 59 -8.14 -1.16 24.66
C VAL A 59 -7.05 -2.22 24.65
N GLN A 60 -6.52 -2.56 25.83
CA GLN A 60 -5.51 -3.59 26.00
C GLN A 60 -6.08 -4.74 26.83
N ALA A 61 -5.73 -5.98 26.50
CA ALA A 61 -5.91 -7.12 27.39
C ALA A 61 -5.20 -6.89 28.74
N VAL A 62 -5.84 -7.28 29.85
CA VAL A 62 -5.20 -7.29 31.16
C VAL A 62 -4.13 -8.36 31.18
N GLY A 63 -2.92 -8.03 31.60
CA GLY A 63 -1.84 -9.00 31.77
C GLY A 63 -0.46 -8.46 31.38
N PRO A 64 0.59 -9.29 31.58
CA PRO A 64 1.97 -8.92 31.26
C PRO A 64 2.24 -8.81 29.75
N GLU A 65 1.34 -9.35 28.93
CA GLU A 65 1.41 -9.28 27.48
C GLU A 65 0.36 -8.30 26.95
N GLY A 66 0.80 -7.39 26.08
CA GLY A 66 -0.06 -6.38 25.47
C GLY A 66 -0.68 -6.88 24.17
N GLY A 67 -1.98 -7.13 24.22
CA GLY A 67 -2.82 -7.36 23.04
C GLY A 67 -3.84 -6.24 22.91
N GLY A 68 -3.78 -5.50 21.80
CA GLY A 68 -4.75 -4.44 21.48
C GLY A 68 -6.02 -4.97 20.84
N GLN A 69 -7.15 -4.32 21.11
CA GLN A 69 -8.39 -4.50 20.33
C GLN A 69 -9.17 -3.19 20.25
N CYS A 70 -10.05 -3.09 19.25
CA CYS A 70 -10.88 -1.91 19.01
C CYS A 70 -12.29 -2.10 19.57
N VAL A 71 -12.78 -1.09 20.29
CA VAL A 71 -14.13 -1.06 20.87
C VAL A 71 -14.88 0.14 20.32
N THR A 72 -16.14 -0.05 19.94
CA THR A 72 -16.99 1.05 19.47
C THR A 72 -17.12 2.14 20.53
N LYS A 73 -16.96 3.41 20.13
CA LYS A 73 -17.16 4.56 21.01
C LYS A 73 -18.53 4.53 21.68
N GLY A 74 -18.56 4.87 22.97
CA GLY A 74 -19.76 4.83 23.79
C GLY A 74 -20.13 3.44 24.34
N LYS A 75 -19.39 2.39 23.97
CA LYS A 75 -19.47 1.09 24.66
C LYS A 75 -18.45 1.02 25.79
N GLU A 76 -18.72 0.15 26.76
CA GLU A 76 -17.76 -0.21 27.79
C GLU A 76 -16.70 -1.17 27.22
N PRO A 77 -15.46 -1.14 27.72
CA PRO A 77 -14.47 -2.17 27.43
C PRO A 77 -15.04 -3.55 27.78
N PRO A 78 -14.89 -4.57 26.92
CA PRO A 78 -15.29 -5.92 27.26
C PRO A 78 -14.44 -6.46 28.42
N ALA A 79 -14.99 -7.44 29.13
CA ALA A 79 -14.34 -8.07 30.27
C ALA A 79 -12.94 -8.58 29.91
N GLY A 80 -11.98 -8.39 30.83
CA GLY A 80 -10.59 -8.77 30.61
C GLY A 80 -9.77 -7.74 29.82
N THR A 81 -10.33 -6.57 29.49
CA THR A 81 -9.58 -5.48 28.85
C THR A 81 -9.73 -4.15 29.57
N VAL A 82 -8.76 -3.25 29.38
CA VAL A 82 -8.68 -1.95 30.04
C VAL A 82 -8.38 -0.84 29.04
N ARG A 83 -8.76 0.39 29.41
CA ARG A 83 -8.37 1.59 28.65
C ARG A 83 -6.90 1.91 28.89
N TYR A 84 -6.21 2.30 27.83
CA TYR A 84 -4.86 2.85 27.90
C TYR A 84 -4.81 4.11 28.79
N PRO A 85 -3.69 4.33 29.51
CA PRO A 85 -3.46 5.56 30.24
C PRO A 85 -3.57 6.80 29.34
N LYS A 86 -4.02 7.92 29.92
CA LYS A 86 -4.17 9.18 29.18
C LYS A 86 -2.84 9.60 28.55
N GLY A 87 -2.87 9.89 27.26
CA GLY A 87 -1.67 10.27 26.49
C GLY A 87 -0.80 9.10 26.04
N GLN A 88 -1.16 7.87 26.41
CA GLN A 88 -0.43 6.63 26.07
C GLN A 88 -1.24 5.69 25.16
N VAL A 89 -2.06 6.29 24.32
CA VAL A 89 -3.02 5.57 23.47
C VAL A 89 -2.43 5.40 22.07
N PRO A 90 -2.34 4.17 21.52
CA PRO A 90 -1.95 3.96 20.13
C PRO A 90 -3.00 4.58 19.20
N LYS A 91 -2.53 5.35 18.23
CA LYS A 91 -3.35 6.04 17.24
C LYS A 91 -3.15 5.47 15.84
N ARG A 92 -1.91 5.08 15.53
CA ARG A 92 -1.50 4.52 14.24
C ARG A 92 -0.67 3.27 14.47
N VAL A 93 -0.79 2.32 13.54
CA VAL A 93 -0.02 1.07 13.56
C VAL A 93 1.47 1.39 13.54
N GLY A 94 2.18 0.89 14.55
CA GLY A 94 3.59 1.07 14.89
C GLY A 94 3.99 2.46 15.39
N ASP A 95 3.03 3.32 15.74
CA ASP A 95 3.39 4.56 16.42
C ASP A 95 4.09 4.28 17.76
N LYS A 96 4.56 5.33 18.42
CA LYS A 96 5.28 5.20 19.70
C LYS A 96 4.54 4.31 20.70
N TRP A 97 3.22 4.44 20.79
CA TRP A 97 2.42 3.71 21.76
C TRP A 97 2.08 2.31 21.30
N ASP A 98 1.84 2.10 20.01
CA ASP A 98 1.68 0.75 19.47
C ASP A 98 2.94 -0.09 19.76
N LEU A 99 4.12 0.44 19.48
CA LEU A 99 5.39 -0.25 19.76
C LEU A 99 5.65 -0.45 21.26
N TYR A 100 5.38 0.57 22.08
CA TYR A 100 5.58 0.50 23.52
C TYR A 100 4.75 -0.60 24.17
N TRP A 101 3.53 -0.82 23.69
CA TRP A 101 2.64 -1.82 24.28
C TRP A 101 2.91 -3.25 23.80
N GLN A 102 3.86 -3.48 22.88
CA GLN A 102 4.26 -4.83 22.49
C GLN A 102 4.99 -5.59 23.62
N ASP A 103 5.66 -4.87 24.52
CA ASP A 103 6.42 -5.45 25.62
C ASP A 103 6.01 -4.95 27.01
N HIS A 104 4.96 -4.13 27.10
CA HIS A 104 4.42 -3.61 28.35
C HIS A 104 2.98 -4.06 28.56
N GLY A 105 2.64 -4.34 29.83
CA GLY A 105 1.33 -4.82 30.23
C GLY A 105 0.60 -3.88 31.20
N LEU A 106 -0.72 -3.99 31.25
CA LEU A 106 -1.58 -3.28 32.19
C LEU A 106 -2.32 -4.24 33.11
N ASP A 107 -2.47 -3.87 34.38
CA ASP A 107 -3.38 -4.54 35.30
C ASP A 107 -4.84 -4.14 35.05
N ALA A 108 -5.77 -4.75 35.79
CA ALA A 108 -7.21 -4.48 35.71
C ALA A 108 -7.60 -3.01 36.01
N ASN A 109 -6.71 -2.22 36.61
CA ASN A 109 -6.92 -0.81 36.91
C ASN A 109 -6.26 0.11 35.87
N GLY A 110 -5.65 -0.44 34.81
CA GLY A 110 -4.90 0.33 33.82
C GLY A 110 -3.55 0.82 34.32
N LYS A 111 -2.97 0.17 35.34
CA LYS A 111 -1.62 0.47 35.83
C LYS A 111 -0.60 -0.45 35.18
N LEU A 112 0.58 0.10 34.90
CA LEU A 112 1.70 -0.65 34.33
C LEU A 112 2.12 -1.82 35.24
N ILE A 113 2.29 -2.99 34.65
CA ILE A 113 2.84 -4.18 35.29
C ILE A 113 4.10 -4.67 34.58
N LYS A 114 4.98 -5.32 35.34
CA LYS A 114 6.18 -5.95 34.81
C LYS A 114 5.84 -7.35 34.31
N LYS A 115 6.54 -7.77 33.27
CA LYS A 115 6.59 -9.17 32.85
C LYS A 115 7.22 -10.04 33.94
#